data_AF-A0A939CLP7-F1
#
_entry.id   AF-A0A939CLP7-F1
#
_cell.length_a   1.000
_cell.length_b   1.000
_cell.length_c   1.000
_cell.angle_alpha   90.00
_cell.angle_beta   90.00
_cell.angle_gamma   90.00
#
_symmetry.space_group_name_H-M   'P 1'
#
loop_
_entity.id
_entity.type
_entity.pdbx_description
1 polymer ?
#
loop_
_entity_poly.entity_id
_entity_poly.type
_entity_poly.pdbx_seq_one_letter_code
_entity_poly.pdbx_strand_id
1 'polypeptide(L)'
;MKYFYRFLISLSGCLIFLLVHSGLGLLPSLAAEKVTIRYGLFEQSIPVADIRNYGETQKASSDLQSFLDYLSAKEKQKFQEALQVKMSLDIVALDKLINTGMGKQILSFASGAIARRDQASIQALRSALIIGAKSPEGLGITSFLQAYPSNQLVIDVSKIKKLVGMANPSASSADAPPKDDVSSSPLGKVALQYQTLAAQDKQFSGCLFGDSISAGLGNTLGSGTFNFGLNGLSTISLLEQLKSLIPTKVKCEKAIIAIGGNDALYKISDELFTKNLQEAIALLRTMGTKELFLIPAFYSTVAASSDITVAAPNSKVEQINVLINQVAETEKVPVAAAGLAPLYENNVLKENLTSDGDHLNAEGLKIYRQALLQILGK
;
A
#
# COMPACT_ATOMS: atom_id res chain seq x y z
N MET A 1 10.86 -26.80 69.98
CA MET A 1 9.65 -27.09 69.15
C MET A 1 9.05 -25.87 68.45
N LYS A 2 8.88 -24.70 69.09
CA LYS A 2 8.29 -23.49 68.45
C LYS A 2 9.11 -22.88 67.29
N TYR A 3 10.44 -23.00 67.30
CA TYR A 3 11.30 -22.46 66.23
C TYR A 3 11.34 -23.33 64.97
N PHE A 4 11.14 -24.65 65.10
CA PHE A 4 11.12 -25.60 63.98
C PHE A 4 9.86 -25.43 63.12
N TYR A 5 8.73 -25.11 63.75
CA TYR A 5 7.46 -24.88 63.08
C TYR A 5 7.45 -23.59 62.24
N ARG A 6 8.18 -22.55 62.68
CA ARG A 6 8.34 -21.30 61.90
C ARG A 6 9.23 -21.48 60.66
N PHE A 7 10.22 -22.37 60.75
CA PHE A 7 11.09 -22.70 59.60
C PHE A 7 10.34 -23.52 58.54
N LEU A 8 9.49 -24.47 58.95
CA LEU A 8 8.65 -25.27 58.05
C LEU A 8 7.58 -24.44 57.32
N ILE A 9 6.99 -23.43 57.98
CA ILE A 9 6.02 -22.52 57.34
C ILE A 9 6.72 -21.57 56.34
N SER A 10 7.96 -21.15 56.61
CA SER A 10 8.76 -20.35 55.68
C SER A 10 9.22 -21.15 54.44
N LEU A 11 9.53 -22.44 54.60
CA LEU A 11 9.93 -23.31 53.48
C LEU A 11 8.73 -23.65 52.57
N SER A 12 7.53 -23.79 53.15
CA SER A 12 6.29 -24.04 52.41
C SER A 12 5.86 -22.83 51.57
N GLY A 13 6.09 -21.60 52.03
CA GLY A 13 5.81 -20.38 51.27
C GLY A 13 6.69 -20.21 50.03
N CYS A 14 7.98 -20.56 50.10
CA CYS A 14 8.89 -20.50 48.94
C CYS A 14 8.58 -21.57 47.88
N LEU A 15 8.12 -22.76 48.28
CA LEU A 15 7.71 -23.81 47.35
C LEU A 15 6.43 -23.45 46.60
N ILE A 16 5.48 -22.73 47.22
CA ILE A 16 4.26 -22.25 46.55
C ILE A 16 4.60 -21.12 45.55
N PHE A 17 5.52 -20.22 45.87
CA PHE A 17 5.98 -19.19 44.92
C PHE A 17 6.77 -19.76 43.73
N LEU A 18 7.55 -20.83 43.93
CA LEU A 18 8.27 -21.51 42.85
C LEU A 18 7.36 -22.39 41.99
N LEU A 19 6.26 -22.92 42.53
CA LEU A 19 5.27 -23.67 41.74
C LEU A 19 4.34 -22.75 40.94
N VAL A 20 4.12 -21.50 41.37
CA VAL A 20 3.34 -20.50 40.61
C VAL A 20 4.16 -19.87 39.47
N HIS A 21 5.49 -19.83 39.56
CA HIS A 21 6.34 -19.33 38.46
C HIS A 21 6.43 -20.30 37.26
N SER A 22 6.14 -21.57 37.47
CA SER A 22 6.16 -22.60 36.41
C SER A 22 4.83 -22.67 35.62
N GLY A 23 3.80 -21.92 36.02
CA GLY A 23 2.47 -21.89 35.40
C GLY A 23 2.20 -20.72 34.45
N LEU A 24 3.17 -19.81 34.26
CA LEU A 24 3.12 -18.70 33.30
C LEU A 24 3.70 -19.08 31.91
N GLY A 25 3.89 -20.37 31.65
CA GLY A 25 4.23 -20.88 30.32
C GLY A 25 2.95 -21.06 29.50
N LEU A 26 2.87 -20.38 28.36
CA LEU A 26 1.72 -20.27 27.43
C LEU A 26 0.72 -19.16 27.80
N LEU A 27 1.20 -17.92 27.92
CA LEU A 27 0.37 -16.86 27.35
C LEU A 27 0.09 -17.27 25.89
N PRO A 28 -1.18 -17.28 25.43
CA PRO A 28 -1.43 -17.51 24.02
C PRO A 28 -0.56 -16.52 23.26
N SER A 29 0.28 -17.01 22.36
CA SER A 29 1.02 -16.13 21.47
C SER A 29 -0.02 -15.24 20.81
N LEU A 30 0.04 -13.94 21.08
CA LEU A 30 -0.87 -12.96 20.48
C LEU A 30 -0.56 -12.76 18.97
N ALA A 31 0.37 -13.55 18.44
CA ALA A 31 0.94 -13.48 17.11
C ALA A 31 0.89 -14.82 16.39
N ALA A 32 0.66 -14.79 15.07
CA ALA A 32 0.90 -15.99 14.27
C ALA A 32 2.40 -16.26 14.19
N GLU A 33 2.79 -17.46 14.61
CA GLU A 33 4.15 -17.96 14.47
C GLU A 33 4.34 -18.64 13.11
N LYS A 34 3.25 -19.16 12.52
CA LYS A 34 3.23 -19.88 11.24
C LYS A 34 2.09 -19.44 10.32
N VAL A 35 2.36 -19.46 9.02
CA VAL A 35 1.35 -19.41 7.96
C VAL A 35 1.27 -20.79 7.31
N THR A 36 0.08 -21.38 7.29
CA THR A 36 -0.17 -22.67 6.62
C THR A 36 -0.91 -22.43 5.32
N ILE A 37 -0.30 -22.79 4.21
CA ILE A 37 -0.92 -22.78 2.89
C ILE A 37 -1.57 -24.14 2.67
N ARG A 38 -2.90 -24.16 2.51
CA ARG A 38 -3.69 -25.37 2.27
C ARG A 38 -4.19 -25.40 0.82
N TYR A 39 -3.96 -26.53 0.15
CA TYR A 39 -4.50 -26.82 -1.17
C TYR A 39 -5.07 -28.25 -1.20
N GLY A 40 -6.40 -28.36 -1.12
CA GLY A 40 -7.07 -29.66 -0.99
C GLY A 40 -6.66 -30.36 0.31
N LEU A 41 -6.01 -31.52 0.18
CA LEU A 41 -5.51 -32.31 1.31
C LEU A 41 -4.05 -31.98 1.70
N PHE A 42 -3.35 -31.17 0.90
CA PHE A 42 -1.97 -30.79 1.15
C PHE A 42 -1.91 -29.51 2.01
N GLU A 43 -1.01 -29.51 2.99
CA GLU A 43 -0.70 -28.36 3.83
C GLU A 43 0.82 -28.18 3.92
N GLN A 44 1.28 -26.94 3.72
CA GLN A 44 2.67 -26.55 3.96
C GLN A 44 2.67 -25.37 4.93
N SER A 45 3.47 -25.47 5.99
CA SER A 45 3.58 -24.40 7.00
C SER A 45 4.92 -23.68 6.88
N ILE A 46 4.88 -22.36 6.89
CA ILE A 46 6.04 -21.48 6.79
C ILE A 46 6.09 -20.62 8.06
N PRO A 47 7.21 -20.58 8.80
CA PRO A 47 7.38 -19.67 9.92
C PRO A 47 7.24 -18.21 9.48
N VAL A 48 6.52 -17.40 10.26
CA VAL A 48 6.40 -15.94 9.98
C VAL A 48 7.76 -15.25 10.05
N ALA A 49 8.67 -15.75 10.89
CA ALA A 49 10.05 -15.29 10.98
C ALA A 49 10.82 -15.47 9.65
N ASP A 50 10.59 -16.58 8.94
CA ASP A 50 11.25 -16.88 7.67
C ASP A 50 10.74 -15.95 6.56
N ILE A 51 9.42 -15.69 6.55
CA ILE A 51 8.81 -14.72 5.64
C ILE A 51 9.41 -13.33 5.85
N ARG A 52 9.56 -12.90 7.10
CA ARG A 52 10.21 -11.63 7.44
C ARG A 52 11.67 -11.60 7.00
N ASN A 53 12.43 -12.64 7.33
CA ASN A 53 13.86 -12.72 6.97
C ASN A 53 14.06 -12.68 5.45
N TYR A 54 13.21 -13.34 4.68
CA TYR A 54 13.27 -13.28 3.22
C TYR A 54 12.98 -11.88 2.69
N GLY A 55 11.96 -11.19 3.22
CA GLY A 55 11.67 -9.80 2.85
C GLY A 55 12.84 -8.84 3.14
N GLU A 56 13.57 -9.05 4.23
CA GLU A 56 14.68 -8.20 4.66
C GLU A 56 16.02 -8.53 3.99
N THR A 57 16.31 -9.81 3.77
CA THR A 57 17.67 -10.29 3.40
C THR A 57 17.76 -10.97 2.05
N GLN A 58 16.61 -11.24 1.40
CA GLN A 58 16.51 -12.06 0.18
C GLN A 58 16.95 -13.52 0.34
N LYS A 59 17.20 -13.97 1.58
CA LYS A 59 17.59 -15.35 1.88
C LYS A 59 16.39 -16.13 2.38
N ALA A 60 15.95 -17.10 1.58
CA ALA A 60 14.86 -18.00 1.93
C ALA A 60 15.36 -19.14 2.83
N SER A 61 14.52 -19.56 3.78
CA SER A 61 14.70 -20.84 4.47
C SER A 61 14.34 -22.00 3.56
N SER A 62 14.67 -23.24 3.95
CA SER A 62 14.25 -24.44 3.19
C SER A 62 12.73 -24.50 2.98
N ASP A 63 11.97 -24.19 4.03
CA ASP A 63 10.51 -24.29 4.03
C ASP A 63 9.88 -23.25 3.11
N LEU A 64 10.43 -22.03 3.10
CA LEU A 64 9.99 -20.98 2.18
C LEU A 64 10.48 -21.25 0.75
N GLN A 65 11.70 -21.77 0.58
CA GLN A 65 12.28 -22.06 -0.74
C GLN A 65 11.41 -23.03 -1.53
N SER A 66 10.89 -24.09 -0.89
CA SER A 66 9.98 -25.03 -1.54
C SER A 66 8.72 -24.36 -2.10
N PHE A 67 8.24 -23.27 -1.49
CA PHE A 67 7.15 -22.47 -2.06
C PHE A 67 7.63 -21.56 -3.20
N LEU A 68 8.77 -20.90 -3.01
CA LEU A 68 9.36 -20.00 -4.01
C LEU A 68 9.73 -20.74 -5.30
N ASP A 69 10.08 -22.01 -5.26
CA ASP A 69 10.46 -22.81 -6.43
C ASP A 69 9.33 -22.94 -7.48
N TYR A 70 8.08 -22.69 -7.09
CA TYR A 70 6.94 -22.63 -8.02
C TYR A 70 6.75 -21.26 -8.70
N LEU A 71 7.52 -20.25 -8.30
CA LEU A 71 7.41 -18.88 -8.81
C LEU A 71 8.53 -18.57 -9.80
N SER A 72 8.20 -17.84 -10.86
CA SER A 72 9.19 -17.22 -11.76
C SER A 72 10.03 -16.17 -11.03
N ALA A 73 11.16 -15.76 -11.62
CA ALA A 73 12.00 -14.70 -11.04
C ALA A 73 11.22 -13.39 -10.82
N LYS A 74 10.39 -12.99 -11.79
CA LYS A 74 9.52 -11.79 -11.70
C LYS A 74 8.51 -11.91 -10.55
N GLU A 75 7.93 -13.09 -10.35
CA GLU A 75 6.98 -13.33 -9.25
C GLU A 75 7.67 -13.36 -7.88
N LYS A 76 8.87 -13.96 -7.78
CA LYS A 76 9.68 -13.95 -6.55
C LYS A 76 10.03 -12.52 -6.12
N GLN A 77 10.40 -11.69 -7.09
CA GLN A 77 10.71 -10.29 -6.86
C GLN A 77 9.46 -9.50 -6.41
N LYS A 78 8.33 -9.63 -7.12
CA LYS A 78 7.06 -8.99 -6.70
C LYS A 78 6.61 -9.43 -5.31
N PHE A 79 6.78 -10.72 -4.99
CA PHE A 79 6.48 -11.23 -3.67
C PHE A 79 7.37 -10.60 -2.61
N GLN A 80 8.68 -10.49 -2.87
CA GLN A 80 9.61 -9.84 -1.97
C GLN A 80 9.27 -8.35 -1.76
N GLU A 81 8.96 -7.62 -2.83
CA GLU A 81 8.54 -6.22 -2.76
C GLU A 81 7.27 -6.05 -1.92
N ALA A 82 6.28 -6.94 -2.11
CA ALA A 82 5.06 -6.94 -1.32
C ALA A 82 5.32 -7.15 0.18
N LEU A 83 6.34 -7.93 0.57
CA LEU A 83 6.75 -8.11 1.97
C LEU A 83 7.41 -6.86 2.57
N GLN A 84 7.99 -6.01 1.72
CA GLN A 84 8.62 -4.75 2.11
C GLN A 84 7.62 -3.58 2.18
N VAL A 85 6.38 -3.74 1.70
CA VAL A 85 5.35 -2.69 1.81
C VAL A 85 5.01 -2.44 3.29
N LYS A 86 5.14 -1.17 3.67
CA LYS A 86 4.90 -0.65 5.03
C LYS A 86 3.96 0.56 4.98
N MET A 87 2.67 0.33 5.22
CA MET A 87 1.65 1.38 5.14
C MET A 87 1.50 2.10 6.47
N SER A 88 1.85 3.38 6.50
CA SER A 88 1.55 4.28 7.61
C SER A 88 0.11 4.80 7.52
N LEU A 89 -0.81 4.11 8.20
CA LEU A 89 -2.25 4.41 8.15
C LEU A 89 -2.73 5.19 9.38
N ASP A 90 -3.74 6.05 9.18
CA ASP A 90 -4.50 6.65 10.28
C ASP A 90 -5.40 5.58 10.91
N ILE A 91 -5.13 5.25 12.18
CA ILE A 91 -5.80 4.16 12.90
C ILE A 91 -7.30 4.43 13.07
N VAL A 92 -7.71 5.69 13.26
CA VAL A 92 -9.12 6.06 13.42
C VAL A 92 -9.85 5.91 12.09
N ALA A 93 -9.22 6.35 10.99
CA ALA A 93 -9.77 6.17 9.66
C ALA A 93 -9.87 4.68 9.28
N LEU A 94 -8.84 3.89 9.59
CA LEU A 94 -8.84 2.44 9.37
C LEU A 94 -9.96 1.75 10.16
N ASP A 95 -10.12 2.08 11.45
CA ASP A 95 -11.19 1.52 12.29
C ASP A 95 -12.60 1.87 11.76
N LYS A 96 -12.81 3.13 11.34
CA LYS A 96 -14.07 3.52 10.68
C LYS A 96 -14.28 2.74 9.39
N LEU A 97 -13.25 2.61 8.56
CA LEU A 97 -13.31 1.92 7.27
C LEU A 97 -13.75 0.47 7.41
N ILE A 98 -13.10 -0.30 8.28
CA ILE A 98 -13.41 -1.73 8.50
C ILE A 98 -14.79 -1.96 9.15
N ASN A 99 -15.41 -0.91 9.67
CA ASN A 99 -16.76 -0.93 10.24
C ASN A 99 -17.86 -0.47 9.28
N THR A 100 -17.50 0.05 8.11
CA THR A 100 -18.46 0.35 7.02
C THR A 100 -19.03 -0.93 6.41
N GLY A 101 -20.12 -0.81 5.63
CA GLY A 101 -20.69 -1.95 4.90
C GLY A 101 -19.68 -2.59 3.93
N MET A 102 -18.93 -1.77 3.18
CA MET A 102 -17.89 -2.23 2.27
C MET A 102 -16.74 -2.93 3.01
N GLY A 103 -16.24 -2.32 4.09
CA GLY A 103 -15.19 -2.91 4.92
C GLY A 103 -15.59 -4.25 5.52
N LYS A 104 -16.82 -4.36 6.06
CA LYS A 104 -17.37 -5.63 6.56
C LYS A 104 -17.48 -6.68 5.46
N GLN A 105 -17.91 -6.29 4.26
CA GLN A 105 -18.04 -7.21 3.13
C GLN A 105 -16.68 -7.76 2.69
N ILE A 106 -15.64 -6.92 2.61
CA ILE A 106 -14.28 -7.35 2.26
C ILE A 106 -13.69 -8.27 3.32
N LEU A 107 -13.86 -7.94 4.59
CA LEU A 107 -13.45 -8.82 5.68
C LEU A 107 -14.18 -10.16 5.63
N SER A 108 -15.47 -10.17 5.28
CA SER A 108 -16.24 -11.39 5.08
C SER A 108 -15.66 -12.22 3.93
N PHE A 109 -15.30 -11.60 2.81
CA PHE A 109 -14.66 -12.31 1.70
C PHE A 109 -13.30 -12.88 2.08
N ALA A 110 -12.44 -12.10 2.73
CA ALA A 110 -11.15 -12.54 3.22
C ALA A 110 -11.28 -13.70 4.22
N SER A 111 -12.28 -13.62 5.11
CA SER A 111 -12.55 -14.68 6.09
C SER A 111 -12.91 -16.02 5.45
N GLY A 112 -13.51 -16.01 4.26
CA GLY A 112 -13.82 -17.23 3.52
C GLY A 112 -12.59 -18.01 3.05
N ALA A 113 -11.45 -17.33 2.85
CA ALA A 113 -10.18 -17.97 2.49
C ALA A 113 -9.33 -18.38 3.71
N ILE A 114 -9.72 -17.98 4.92
CA ILE A 114 -8.97 -18.28 6.14
C ILE A 114 -9.68 -19.38 6.91
N ALA A 115 -9.03 -20.54 7.03
CA ALA A 115 -9.58 -21.65 7.79
C ALA A 115 -9.32 -21.43 9.29
N ARG A 116 -10.39 -21.31 10.07
CA ARG A 116 -10.38 -21.33 11.54
C ARG A 116 -11.39 -22.34 12.07
N ARG A 117 -11.15 -22.83 13.28
CA ARG A 117 -12.09 -23.72 14.01
C ARG A 117 -13.16 -22.92 14.76
N ASP A 118 -12.82 -21.72 15.21
CA ASP A 118 -13.77 -20.79 15.81
C ASP A 118 -14.56 -20.01 14.75
N GLN A 119 -15.60 -19.30 15.19
CA GLN A 119 -16.42 -18.42 14.34
C GLN A 119 -15.94 -16.95 14.43
N ALA A 120 -14.66 -16.72 14.72
CA ALA A 120 -14.11 -15.40 15.01
C ALA A 120 -13.19 -14.85 13.89
N SER A 121 -13.25 -15.41 12.67
CA SER A 121 -12.35 -15.03 11.57
C SER A 121 -12.40 -13.54 11.22
N ILE A 122 -13.60 -12.92 11.19
CA ILE A 122 -13.73 -11.49 10.88
C ILE A 122 -13.12 -10.64 11.99
N GLN A 123 -13.32 -11.00 13.25
CA GLN A 123 -12.77 -10.32 14.42
C GLN A 123 -11.24 -10.47 14.45
N ALA A 124 -10.73 -11.65 14.12
CA ALA A 124 -9.29 -11.91 14.02
C ALA A 124 -8.64 -11.06 12.91
N LEU A 125 -9.27 -10.97 11.74
CA LEU A 125 -8.82 -10.09 10.64
C LEU A 125 -8.80 -8.62 11.07
N ARG A 126 -9.88 -8.14 11.71
CA ARG A 126 -9.96 -6.76 12.22
C ARG A 126 -8.87 -6.47 13.24
N SER A 127 -8.68 -7.38 14.19
CA SER A 127 -7.62 -7.27 15.21
C SER A 127 -6.24 -7.18 14.56
N ALA A 128 -5.96 -8.07 13.61
CA ALA A 128 -4.69 -8.11 12.88
C ALA A 128 -4.42 -6.82 12.09
N LEU A 129 -5.45 -6.26 11.43
CA LEU A 129 -5.33 -4.97 10.73
C LEU A 129 -5.05 -3.81 11.69
N ILE A 130 -5.80 -3.69 12.79
CA ILE A 130 -5.67 -2.57 13.72
C ILE A 130 -4.36 -2.66 14.52
N ILE A 131 -4.03 -3.83 15.05
CA ILE A 131 -2.79 -4.04 15.82
C ILE A 131 -1.58 -3.96 14.87
N GLY A 132 -1.65 -4.57 13.69
CA GLY A 132 -0.58 -4.49 12.69
C GLY A 132 -0.32 -3.06 12.22
N ALA A 133 -1.36 -2.26 12.03
CA ALA A 133 -1.21 -0.84 11.67
C ALA A 133 -0.59 0.03 12.77
N LYS A 134 -0.68 -0.41 14.04
CA LYS A 134 0.00 0.25 15.18
C LYS A 134 1.47 -0.18 15.33
N SER A 135 1.96 -1.12 14.53
CA SER A 135 3.39 -1.47 14.52
C SER A 135 4.24 -0.21 14.23
N PRO A 136 5.44 -0.08 14.82
CA PRO A 136 6.36 1.01 14.49
C PRO A 136 6.67 1.12 12.98
N GLU A 137 6.65 0.00 12.27
CA GLU A 137 6.85 -0.03 10.82
C GLU A 137 5.55 0.14 10.00
N GLY A 138 4.39 0.30 10.65
CA GLY A 138 3.08 0.37 10.00
C GLY A 138 2.51 -0.98 9.55
N LEU A 139 1.38 -0.93 8.84
CA LEU A 139 0.69 -2.13 8.35
C LEU A 139 1.39 -2.69 7.11
N GLY A 140 1.87 -3.93 7.20
CA GLY A 140 2.38 -4.73 6.09
C GLY A 140 2.02 -6.19 6.28
N ILE A 141 2.45 -7.05 5.35
CA ILE A 141 2.17 -8.50 5.44
C ILE A 141 2.71 -9.06 6.75
N THR A 142 3.96 -8.74 7.10
CA THR A 142 4.62 -9.25 8.31
C THR A 142 4.00 -8.76 9.60
N SER A 143 3.72 -7.44 9.73
CA SER A 143 3.07 -6.90 10.94
C SER A 143 1.63 -7.38 11.08
N PHE A 144 0.91 -7.59 9.97
CA PHE A 144 -0.42 -8.22 9.98
C PHE A 144 -0.36 -9.66 10.50
N LEU A 145 0.56 -10.48 9.99
CA LEU A 145 0.72 -11.88 10.41
C LEU A 145 1.06 -11.97 11.90
N GLN A 146 2.00 -11.13 12.35
CA GLN A 146 2.40 -11.03 13.76
C GLN A 146 1.29 -10.48 14.66
N ALA A 147 0.30 -9.77 14.12
CA ALA A 147 -0.83 -9.24 14.88
C ALA A 147 -2.05 -10.17 14.88
N TYR A 148 -1.99 -11.28 14.14
CA TYR A 148 -3.11 -12.19 13.99
C TYR A 148 -3.31 -13.05 15.25
N PRO A 149 -4.51 -13.04 15.89
CA PRO A 149 -4.73 -13.67 17.19
C PRO A 149 -4.95 -15.19 17.07
N SER A 150 -3.89 -15.90 16.67
CA SER A 150 -3.80 -17.36 16.59
C SER A 150 -2.36 -17.74 16.29
N ASN A 151 -1.85 -18.81 16.91
CA ASN A 151 -0.51 -19.33 16.64
C ASN A 151 -0.27 -19.68 15.15
N GLN A 152 -1.33 -19.96 14.40
CA GLN A 152 -1.26 -20.20 12.96
C GLN A 152 -2.36 -19.47 12.18
N LEU A 153 -2.02 -18.93 11.01
CA LEU A 153 -2.95 -18.47 9.98
C LEU A 153 -3.02 -19.54 8.88
N VAL A 154 -4.17 -20.19 8.70
CA VAL A 154 -4.35 -21.18 7.63
C VAL A 154 -5.08 -20.54 6.45
N ILE A 155 -4.42 -20.47 5.30
CA ILE A 155 -4.98 -19.92 4.06
C ILE A 155 -5.37 -21.08 3.12
N ASP A 156 -6.64 -21.17 2.79
CA ASP A 156 -7.19 -22.13 1.84
C ASP A 156 -7.14 -21.57 0.42
N VAL A 157 -6.14 -21.98 -0.35
CA VAL A 157 -5.86 -21.47 -1.69
C VAL A 157 -7.01 -21.78 -2.65
N SER A 158 -7.75 -22.86 -2.43
CA SER A 158 -8.91 -23.21 -3.27
C SER A 158 -10.02 -22.15 -3.20
N LYS A 159 -10.05 -21.34 -2.13
CA LYS A 159 -11.05 -20.30 -1.88
C LYS A 159 -10.56 -18.88 -2.21
N ILE A 160 -9.30 -18.72 -2.63
CA ILE A 160 -8.68 -17.42 -2.93
C ILE A 160 -9.17 -16.82 -4.26
N LYS A 161 -9.75 -17.60 -5.19
CA LYS A 161 -10.16 -17.12 -6.53
C LYS A 161 -11.01 -15.84 -6.50
N LYS A 162 -11.92 -15.72 -5.53
CA LYS A 162 -12.78 -14.52 -5.37
C LYS A 162 -12.00 -13.30 -4.89
N LEU A 163 -10.94 -13.48 -4.10
CA LEU A 163 -10.09 -12.39 -3.61
C LEU A 163 -9.17 -11.86 -4.73
N VAL A 164 -8.61 -12.76 -5.54
CA VAL A 164 -7.76 -12.38 -6.69
C VAL A 164 -8.54 -11.55 -7.70
N GLY A 165 -9.80 -11.93 -7.98
CA GLY A 165 -10.66 -11.15 -8.88
C GLY A 165 -11.02 -9.75 -8.35
N MET A 166 -10.99 -9.52 -7.04
CA MET A 166 -11.17 -8.16 -6.47
C MET A 166 -9.90 -7.32 -6.58
N ALA A 167 -8.73 -7.96 -6.49
CA ALA A 167 -7.44 -7.30 -6.59
C ALA A 167 -7.01 -6.99 -8.02
N ASN A 168 -7.51 -7.74 -8.98
CA ASN A 168 -7.18 -7.56 -10.40
C ASN A 168 -8.43 -7.73 -11.28
N PRO A 169 -9.36 -6.75 -11.30
CA PRO A 169 -10.59 -6.82 -12.09
C PRO A 169 -10.32 -6.91 -13.60
N SER A 170 -9.14 -6.44 -14.04
CA SER A 170 -8.71 -6.29 -15.43
C SER A 170 -7.97 -7.52 -15.97
N ALA A 171 -7.78 -8.58 -15.18
CA ALA A 171 -7.11 -9.83 -15.59
C ALA A 171 -7.85 -10.64 -16.68
N SER A 172 -8.96 -10.15 -17.22
CA SER A 172 -9.79 -10.87 -18.20
C SER A 172 -9.38 -10.69 -19.66
N SER A 173 -8.37 -9.88 -20.00
CA SER A 173 -7.83 -9.80 -21.36
C SER A 173 -6.35 -9.46 -21.36
N ALA A 174 -5.50 -10.47 -21.62
CA ALA A 174 -4.05 -10.31 -21.66
C ALA A 174 -3.54 -9.36 -22.78
N ASP A 175 -4.40 -8.98 -23.73
CA ASP A 175 -4.01 -8.26 -24.95
C ASP A 175 -4.54 -6.80 -25.05
N ALA A 176 -5.33 -6.33 -24.08
CA ALA A 176 -5.85 -4.96 -24.08
C ALA A 176 -5.14 -4.12 -23.01
N PRO A 177 -4.78 -2.85 -23.28
CA PRO A 177 -4.28 -1.96 -22.25
C PRO A 177 -5.29 -1.89 -21.10
N PRO A 178 -4.83 -1.82 -19.85
CA PRO A 178 -5.71 -1.59 -18.71
C PRO A 178 -6.54 -0.32 -18.91
N LYS A 179 -7.68 -0.23 -18.22
CA LYS A 179 -8.51 0.97 -18.16
C LYS A 179 -8.48 1.49 -16.74
N ASP A 180 -8.72 2.79 -16.58
CA ASP A 180 -8.91 3.37 -15.26
C ASP A 180 -10.12 2.72 -14.59
N ASP A 181 -9.88 2.01 -13.49
CA ASP A 181 -10.90 1.38 -12.68
C ASP A 181 -10.85 1.79 -11.21
N VAL A 182 -10.02 2.76 -10.81
CA VAL A 182 -9.79 3.08 -9.39
C VAL A 182 -11.08 3.53 -8.71
N SER A 183 -11.90 4.33 -9.38
CA SER A 183 -13.20 4.75 -8.85
C SER A 183 -14.30 3.67 -8.90
N SER A 184 -14.10 2.60 -9.68
CA SER A 184 -15.14 1.58 -9.93
C SER A 184 -14.87 0.24 -9.24
N SER A 185 -13.60 -0.14 -9.10
CA SER A 185 -13.14 -1.40 -8.53
C SER A 185 -13.37 -1.47 -7.01
N PRO A 186 -13.57 -2.68 -6.45
CA PRO A 186 -13.76 -2.83 -5.01
C PRO A 186 -12.58 -2.27 -4.19
N LEU A 187 -11.33 -2.56 -4.57
CA LEU A 187 -10.17 -2.07 -3.84
C LEU A 187 -9.95 -0.57 -4.02
N GLY A 188 -10.17 -0.03 -5.22
CA GLY A 188 -10.04 1.40 -5.44
C GLY A 188 -11.08 2.21 -4.66
N LYS A 189 -12.33 1.74 -4.59
CA LYS A 189 -13.36 2.34 -3.72
C LYS A 189 -13.01 2.31 -2.24
N VAL A 190 -12.39 1.24 -1.76
CA VAL A 190 -11.88 1.16 -0.38
C VAL A 190 -10.78 2.17 -0.13
N ALA A 191 -9.85 2.32 -1.08
CA ALA A 191 -8.76 3.26 -0.98
C ALA A 191 -9.27 4.72 -0.97
N LEU A 192 -10.22 5.05 -1.84
CA LEU A 192 -10.91 6.35 -1.82
C LEU A 192 -11.67 6.59 -0.51
N GLN A 193 -12.40 5.59 -0.01
CA GLN A 193 -13.11 5.68 1.26
C GLN A 193 -12.16 5.84 2.45
N TYR A 194 -11.00 5.17 2.44
CA TYR A 194 -9.97 5.37 3.44
C TYR A 194 -9.48 6.83 3.43
N GLN A 195 -9.17 7.38 2.26
CA GLN A 195 -8.68 8.76 2.13
C GLN A 195 -9.71 9.78 2.60
N THR A 196 -11.00 9.61 2.29
CA THR A 196 -12.06 10.51 2.78
C THR A 196 -12.18 10.46 4.31
N LEU A 197 -12.14 9.27 4.91
CA LEU A 197 -12.14 9.10 6.37
C LEU A 197 -10.89 9.65 7.04
N ALA A 198 -9.72 9.48 6.42
CA ALA A 198 -8.44 9.94 6.94
C ALA A 198 -8.24 11.44 6.80
N ALA A 199 -8.91 12.09 5.85
CA ALA A 199 -8.78 13.51 5.56
C ALA A 199 -9.92 14.37 6.13
N GLN A 200 -11.02 13.76 6.60
CA GLN A 200 -12.20 14.44 7.12
C GLN A 200 -11.87 15.53 8.14
N ASP A 201 -12.29 16.76 7.85
CA ASP A 201 -12.08 17.96 8.65
C ASP A 201 -10.60 18.27 8.99
N LYS A 202 -9.64 17.72 8.23
CA LYS A 202 -8.20 17.97 8.43
C LYS A 202 -7.66 19.07 7.51
N GLN A 203 -6.62 19.73 7.99
CA GLN A 203 -5.82 20.68 7.21
C GLN A 203 -4.39 20.15 7.08
N PHE A 204 -3.90 20.07 5.87
CA PHE A 204 -2.54 19.65 5.53
C PHE A 204 -1.76 20.83 4.97
N SER A 205 -0.50 20.97 5.39
CA SER A 205 0.45 21.91 4.79
C SER A 205 0.88 21.45 3.39
N GLY A 206 0.76 20.16 3.08
CA GLY A 206 1.12 19.59 1.78
C GLY A 206 0.31 18.35 1.42
N CYS A 207 -0.19 18.27 0.20
CA CYS A 207 -0.92 17.13 -0.33
C CYS A 207 -0.28 16.65 -1.63
N LEU A 208 0.00 15.35 -1.74
CA LEU A 208 0.46 14.72 -2.98
C LEU A 208 -0.69 13.92 -3.59
N PHE A 209 -1.11 14.26 -4.80
CA PHE A 209 -2.06 13.49 -5.60
C PHE A 209 -1.27 12.83 -6.74
N GLY A 210 -1.34 11.51 -6.86
CA GLY A 210 -0.56 10.81 -7.88
C GLY A 210 -0.93 9.35 -8.09
N ASP A 211 -0.21 8.69 -8.98
CA ASP A 211 -0.41 7.27 -9.31
C ASP A 211 0.37 6.32 -8.36
N SER A 212 0.65 5.10 -8.82
CA SER A 212 1.36 4.06 -8.06
C SER A 212 2.79 4.46 -7.66
N ILE A 213 3.49 5.27 -8.46
CA ILE A 213 4.83 5.76 -8.13
C ILE A 213 4.75 6.68 -6.90
N SER A 214 3.75 7.56 -6.88
CA SER A 214 3.48 8.42 -5.73
C SER A 214 2.95 7.64 -4.53
N ALA A 215 2.07 6.66 -4.73
CA ALA A 215 1.56 5.80 -3.66
C ALA A 215 2.69 5.04 -2.94
N GLY A 216 3.72 4.62 -3.68
CA GLY A 216 4.90 3.92 -3.14
C GLY A 216 5.68 4.71 -2.09
N LEU A 217 5.55 6.04 -2.04
CA LEU A 217 6.17 6.87 -1.01
C LEU A 217 5.50 6.76 0.36
N GLY A 218 4.24 6.30 0.43
CA GLY A 218 3.42 6.38 1.64
C GLY A 218 3.40 7.79 2.25
N ASN A 219 3.28 7.90 3.57
CA ASN A 219 3.25 9.19 4.27
C ASN A 219 4.66 9.63 4.75
N THR A 220 5.64 9.62 3.84
CA THR A 220 7.06 9.93 4.17
C THR A 220 7.47 11.39 3.92
N LEU A 221 6.54 12.26 3.49
CA LEU A 221 6.79 13.66 3.12
C LEU A 221 6.79 14.64 4.32
N GLY A 222 6.93 14.11 5.53
CA GLY A 222 7.04 14.89 6.76
C GLY A 222 5.70 15.25 7.39
N SER A 223 5.76 15.81 8.60
CA SER A 223 4.57 16.17 9.38
C SER A 223 3.72 17.21 8.65
N GLY A 224 2.39 17.10 8.82
CA GLY A 224 1.43 17.99 8.18
C GLY A 224 1.20 17.69 6.70
N THR A 225 1.78 16.62 6.15
CA THR A 225 1.53 16.19 4.77
C THR A 225 0.63 14.96 4.70
N PHE A 226 -0.05 14.78 3.57
CA PHE A 226 -0.78 13.56 3.27
C PHE A 226 -0.56 13.14 1.82
N ASN A 227 -0.27 11.86 1.62
CA ASN A 227 -0.13 11.26 0.30
C ASN A 227 -1.46 10.62 -0.13
N PHE A 228 -2.12 11.25 -1.09
CA PHE A 228 -3.33 10.78 -1.76
C PHE A 228 -3.03 9.90 -2.99
N GLY A 229 -1.78 9.47 -3.20
CA GLY A 229 -1.42 8.59 -4.30
C GLY A 229 -2.19 7.26 -4.29
N LEU A 230 -2.63 6.79 -5.46
CA LEU A 230 -3.33 5.51 -5.65
C LEU A 230 -2.82 4.76 -6.88
N ASN A 231 -2.73 3.44 -6.77
CA ASN A 231 -2.36 2.59 -7.90
C ASN A 231 -3.38 2.72 -9.06
N GLY A 232 -2.89 2.86 -10.28
CA GLY A 232 -3.74 2.98 -11.48
C GLY A 232 -4.45 4.33 -11.64
N LEU A 233 -4.16 5.33 -10.80
CA LEU A 233 -4.81 6.64 -10.91
C LEU A 233 -4.41 7.31 -12.24
N SER A 234 -5.41 7.66 -13.06
CA SER A 234 -5.27 8.60 -14.18
C SER A 234 -6.00 9.91 -13.88
N THR A 235 -6.03 10.86 -14.82
CA THR A 235 -6.85 12.06 -14.69
C THR A 235 -8.34 11.76 -14.46
N ILE A 236 -8.86 10.63 -14.96
CA ILE A 236 -10.26 10.23 -14.77
C ILE A 236 -10.55 9.99 -13.29
N SER A 237 -9.84 9.05 -12.65
CA SER A 237 -10.06 8.77 -11.23
C SER A 237 -9.51 9.84 -10.29
N LEU A 238 -8.57 10.69 -10.72
CA LEU A 238 -8.19 11.88 -9.95
C LEU A 238 -9.39 12.82 -9.74
N LEU A 239 -10.22 13.03 -10.77
CA LEU A 239 -11.42 13.85 -10.62
C LEU A 239 -12.41 13.25 -9.61
N GLU A 240 -12.66 11.95 -9.69
CA GLU A 240 -13.54 11.26 -8.76
C GLU A 240 -12.98 11.29 -7.33
N GLN A 241 -11.67 11.14 -7.18
CA GLN A 241 -10.98 11.29 -5.91
C GLN A 241 -11.19 12.69 -5.32
N LEU A 242 -10.92 13.75 -6.07
CA LEU A 242 -11.09 15.14 -5.61
C LEU A 242 -12.56 15.45 -5.28
N LYS A 243 -13.51 15.01 -6.12
CA LYS A 243 -14.95 15.15 -5.87
C LYS A 243 -15.39 14.44 -4.59
N SER A 244 -14.81 13.29 -4.27
CA SER A 244 -15.09 12.58 -3.02
C SER A 244 -14.50 13.27 -1.78
N LEU A 245 -13.41 14.01 -1.94
CA LEU A 245 -12.71 14.70 -0.85
C LEU A 245 -13.31 16.07 -0.52
N ILE A 246 -13.84 16.80 -1.50
CA ILE A 246 -14.41 18.15 -1.25
C ILE A 246 -15.48 18.16 -0.14
N PRO A 247 -16.47 17.24 -0.11
CA PRO A 247 -17.48 17.20 0.95
C PRO A 247 -16.91 16.92 2.35
N THR A 248 -15.69 16.38 2.46
CA THR A 248 -15.05 16.07 3.74
C THR A 248 -14.43 17.29 4.41
N LYS A 249 -14.48 18.46 3.76
CA LYS A 249 -13.90 19.73 4.23
C LYS A 249 -12.39 19.67 4.46
N VAL A 250 -11.69 18.69 3.88
CA VAL A 250 -10.23 18.67 3.88
C VAL A 250 -9.67 19.95 3.24
N LYS A 251 -8.59 20.46 3.83
CA LYS A 251 -7.82 21.59 3.29
C LYS A 251 -6.40 21.16 2.97
N CYS A 252 -5.91 21.59 1.80
CA CYS A 252 -4.54 21.39 1.36
C CYS A 252 -3.95 22.77 1.08
N GLU A 253 -2.94 23.22 1.82
CA GLU A 253 -2.33 24.54 1.57
C GLU A 253 -1.45 24.52 0.32
N LYS A 254 -0.61 23.48 0.20
CA LYS A 254 0.19 23.19 -0.99
C LYS A 254 -0.24 21.86 -1.59
N ALA A 255 -0.45 21.81 -2.90
CA ALA A 255 -0.82 20.58 -3.61
C ALA A 255 0.16 20.26 -4.73
N ILE A 256 0.48 18.98 -4.91
CA ILE A 256 1.29 18.46 -6.00
C ILE A 256 0.44 17.43 -6.75
N ILE A 257 0.37 17.55 -8.07
CA ILE A 257 -0.25 16.56 -8.95
C ILE A 257 0.86 15.84 -9.74
N ALA A 258 0.96 14.53 -9.59
CA ALA A 258 1.96 13.67 -10.23
C ALA A 258 1.30 12.46 -10.90
N ILE A 259 0.75 12.68 -12.10
CA ILE A 259 0.01 11.70 -12.90
C ILE A 259 0.39 11.83 -14.39
N GLY A 260 -0.14 10.94 -15.23
CA GLY A 260 0.00 11.01 -16.69
C GLY A 260 0.55 9.74 -17.31
N GLY A 261 1.28 8.92 -16.54
CA GLY A 261 1.76 7.61 -17.01
C GLY A 261 0.60 6.67 -17.34
N ASN A 262 -0.37 6.56 -16.43
CA ASN A 262 -1.60 5.80 -16.66
C ASN A 262 -2.47 6.40 -17.76
N ASP A 263 -2.54 7.73 -17.89
CA ASP A 263 -3.26 8.38 -19.00
C ASP A 263 -2.68 7.99 -20.36
N ALA A 264 -1.35 7.93 -20.45
CA ALA A 264 -0.64 7.43 -21.62
C ALA A 264 -0.95 5.94 -21.89
N LEU A 265 -0.91 5.10 -20.84
CA LEU A 265 -1.14 3.66 -20.94
C LEU A 265 -2.59 3.33 -21.35
N TYR A 266 -3.56 3.99 -20.71
CA TYR A 266 -5.00 3.80 -20.95
C TYR A 266 -5.48 4.47 -22.24
N LYS A 267 -4.58 5.17 -22.95
CA LYS A 267 -4.85 5.87 -24.21
C LYS A 267 -5.98 6.89 -24.07
N ILE A 268 -5.97 7.65 -22.97
CA ILE A 268 -6.90 8.77 -22.77
C ILE A 268 -6.66 9.80 -23.89
N SER A 269 -7.74 10.34 -24.45
CA SER A 269 -7.64 11.35 -25.52
C SER A 269 -7.05 12.64 -24.97
N ASP A 270 -6.30 13.35 -25.81
CA ASP A 270 -5.64 14.60 -25.43
C ASP A 270 -6.64 15.65 -24.91
N GLU A 271 -7.81 15.74 -25.53
CA GLU A 271 -8.91 16.62 -25.10
C GLU A 271 -9.42 16.25 -23.69
N LEU A 272 -9.66 14.95 -23.44
CA LEU A 272 -10.15 14.49 -22.15
C LEU A 272 -9.10 14.66 -21.05
N PHE A 273 -7.84 14.33 -21.34
CA PHE A 273 -6.72 14.55 -20.43
C PHE A 273 -6.61 16.03 -20.03
N THR A 274 -6.58 16.92 -21.03
CA THR A 274 -6.46 18.37 -20.84
C THR A 274 -7.60 18.91 -19.99
N LYS A 275 -8.84 18.56 -20.37
CA LYS A 275 -10.05 18.95 -19.64
C LYS A 275 -10.01 18.47 -18.19
N ASN A 276 -9.66 17.19 -17.97
CA ASN A 276 -9.66 16.63 -16.63
C ASN A 276 -8.56 17.25 -15.75
N LEU A 277 -7.37 17.50 -16.29
CA LEU A 277 -6.29 18.14 -15.53
C LEU A 277 -6.65 19.59 -15.15
N GLN A 278 -7.27 20.35 -16.06
CA GLN A 278 -7.81 21.68 -15.77
C GLN A 278 -8.88 21.63 -14.66
N GLU A 279 -9.83 20.70 -14.75
CA GLU A 279 -10.87 20.52 -13.73
C GLU A 279 -10.26 20.11 -12.38
N ALA A 280 -9.24 19.23 -12.35
CA ALA A 280 -8.55 18.84 -11.14
C ALA A 280 -7.86 20.04 -10.44
N ILE A 281 -7.18 20.89 -11.22
CA ILE A 281 -6.57 22.13 -10.72
C ILE A 281 -7.64 23.06 -10.14
N ALA A 282 -8.76 23.24 -10.84
CA ALA A 282 -9.87 24.05 -10.36
C ALA A 282 -10.45 23.52 -9.04
N LEU A 283 -10.68 22.21 -8.94
CA LEU A 283 -11.17 21.56 -7.70
C LEU A 283 -10.20 21.76 -6.54
N LEU A 284 -8.89 21.57 -6.75
CA LEU A 284 -7.88 21.78 -5.70
C LEU A 284 -7.84 23.23 -5.19
N ARG A 285 -8.06 24.22 -6.06
CA ARG A 285 -8.17 25.63 -5.63
C ARG A 285 -9.36 25.84 -4.67
N THR A 286 -10.48 25.13 -4.87
CA THR A 286 -11.62 25.20 -3.93
C THR A 286 -11.32 24.56 -2.57
N MET A 287 -10.33 23.67 -2.50
CA MET A 287 -9.88 23.00 -1.27
C MET A 287 -8.91 23.86 -0.43
N GLY A 288 -8.76 25.15 -0.76
CA GLY A 288 -7.90 26.07 -0.01
C GLY A 288 -6.42 26.02 -0.41
N THR A 289 -6.12 25.45 -1.59
CA THR A 289 -4.76 25.37 -2.14
C THR A 289 -4.27 26.75 -2.55
N LYS A 290 -3.19 27.22 -1.91
CA LYS A 290 -2.50 28.48 -2.20
C LYS A 290 -1.38 28.30 -3.22
N GLU A 291 -0.66 27.18 -3.13
CA GLU A 291 0.42 26.82 -4.03
C GLU A 291 0.13 25.46 -4.66
N LEU A 292 0.16 25.37 -5.99
CA LEU A 292 -0.06 24.13 -6.73
C LEU A 292 1.12 23.89 -7.66
N PHE A 293 1.57 22.64 -7.77
CA PHE A 293 2.65 22.22 -8.66
C PHE A 293 2.22 21.00 -9.46
N LEU A 294 2.65 20.94 -10.72
CA LEU A 294 2.56 19.73 -11.53
C LEU A 294 3.93 19.04 -11.56
N ILE A 295 3.90 17.72 -11.51
CA ILE A 295 5.03 16.85 -11.82
C ILE A 295 4.77 16.25 -13.21
N PRO A 296 5.75 16.27 -14.12
CA PRO A 296 5.58 15.61 -15.42
C PRO A 296 5.32 14.11 -15.23
N ALA A 297 4.65 13.50 -16.20
CA ALA A 297 4.54 12.06 -16.29
C ALA A 297 5.94 11.44 -16.33
N PHE A 298 6.14 10.41 -15.51
CA PHE A 298 7.41 9.72 -15.38
C PHE A 298 7.76 9.01 -16.68
N TYR A 299 9.05 8.97 -17.03
CA TYR A 299 9.57 8.13 -18.12
C TYR A 299 9.67 6.64 -17.73
N SER A 300 8.67 6.16 -17.01
CA SER A 300 8.36 4.76 -16.75
C SER A 300 7.63 4.19 -17.97
N THR A 301 8.39 3.76 -18.96
CA THR A 301 7.88 3.46 -20.31
C THR A 301 8.16 2.01 -20.71
N VAL A 302 7.65 1.60 -21.89
CA VAL A 302 8.02 0.32 -22.51
C VAL A 302 9.54 0.19 -22.70
N ALA A 303 10.24 1.30 -22.94
CA ALA A 303 11.71 1.26 -23.07
C ALA A 303 12.41 0.85 -21.76
N ALA A 304 11.82 1.14 -20.61
CA ALA A 304 12.34 0.72 -19.31
C ALA A 304 11.80 -0.65 -18.87
N SER A 305 10.50 -0.90 -19.04
CA SER A 305 9.81 -2.12 -18.56
C SER A 305 9.94 -3.33 -19.48
N SER A 306 10.19 -3.11 -20.77
CA SER A 306 10.06 -4.13 -21.81
C SER A 306 8.66 -4.79 -21.86
N ASP A 307 7.64 -4.14 -21.29
CA ASP A 307 6.31 -4.73 -21.07
C ASP A 307 5.20 -3.72 -21.42
N ILE A 308 4.56 -3.94 -22.56
CA ILE A 308 3.50 -3.08 -23.10
C ILE A 308 2.20 -3.10 -22.28
N THR A 309 2.07 -4.03 -21.33
CA THR A 309 0.85 -4.18 -20.52
C THR A 309 0.89 -3.31 -19.26
N VAL A 310 2.08 -2.86 -18.85
CA VAL A 310 2.29 -2.07 -17.63
C VAL A 310 2.70 -0.63 -17.91
N ALA A 311 3.29 -0.33 -19.08
CA ALA A 311 3.79 1.00 -19.39
C ALA A 311 3.49 1.44 -20.82
N ALA A 312 3.41 2.75 -21.03
CA ALA A 312 3.19 3.35 -22.34
C ALA A 312 4.51 3.53 -23.13
N PRO A 313 4.48 3.63 -24.47
CA PRO A 313 5.66 4.02 -25.25
C PRO A 313 6.14 5.44 -24.89
N ASN A 314 7.44 5.70 -25.00
CA ASN A 314 8.05 7.02 -24.75
C ASN A 314 7.32 8.16 -25.46
N SER A 315 6.97 7.98 -26.74
CA SER A 315 6.28 9.01 -27.53
C SER A 315 4.94 9.41 -26.95
N LYS A 316 4.20 8.48 -26.32
CA LYS A 316 2.92 8.80 -25.68
C LYS A 316 3.10 9.53 -24.36
N VAL A 317 4.13 9.18 -23.58
CA VAL A 317 4.50 9.92 -22.35
C VAL A 317 4.98 11.34 -22.70
N GLU A 318 5.77 11.50 -23.76
CA GLU A 318 6.19 12.82 -24.25
C GLU A 318 5.00 13.67 -24.69
N GLN A 319 4.02 13.07 -25.40
CA GLN A 319 2.77 13.75 -25.75
C GLN A 319 2.01 14.21 -24.50
N ILE A 320 1.86 13.35 -23.49
CA ILE A 320 1.22 13.74 -22.21
C ILE A 320 2.00 14.88 -21.53
N ASN A 321 3.33 14.85 -21.52
CA ASN A 321 4.14 15.91 -20.94
C ASN A 321 4.00 17.25 -21.69
N VAL A 322 3.80 17.23 -23.01
CA VAL A 322 3.45 18.44 -23.77
C VAL A 322 2.10 19.00 -23.30
N LEU A 323 1.08 18.16 -23.12
CA LEU A 323 -0.23 18.60 -22.62
C LEU A 323 -0.16 19.14 -21.19
N ILE A 324 0.63 18.51 -20.31
CA ILE A 324 0.88 19.00 -18.94
C ILE A 324 1.45 20.42 -18.99
N ASN A 325 2.44 20.67 -19.85
CA ASN A 325 3.04 22.01 -19.99
C ASN A 325 2.04 23.05 -20.53
N GLN A 326 1.18 22.67 -21.48
CA GLN A 326 0.13 23.56 -22.01
C GLN A 326 -0.92 23.93 -20.96
N VAL A 327 -1.38 22.94 -20.18
CA VAL A 327 -2.30 23.19 -19.06
C VAL A 327 -1.63 24.03 -17.98
N ALA A 328 -0.37 23.74 -17.64
CA ALA A 328 0.42 24.50 -16.69
C ALA A 328 0.51 25.98 -17.06
N GLU A 329 0.81 26.28 -18.33
CA GLU A 329 0.87 27.66 -18.84
C GLU A 329 -0.50 28.36 -18.76
N THR A 330 -1.55 27.67 -19.21
CA THR A 330 -2.93 28.21 -19.20
C THR A 330 -3.41 28.49 -17.77
N GLU A 331 -3.15 27.57 -16.85
CA GLU A 331 -3.60 27.65 -15.46
C GLU A 331 -2.63 28.43 -14.57
N LYS A 332 -1.47 28.87 -15.09
CA LYS A 332 -0.41 29.55 -14.32
C LYS A 332 0.08 28.71 -13.14
N VAL A 333 0.34 27.43 -13.40
CA VAL A 333 0.83 26.45 -12.43
C VAL A 333 2.23 26.01 -12.83
N PRO A 334 3.25 26.06 -11.95
CA PRO A 334 4.60 25.59 -12.29
C PRO A 334 4.67 24.08 -12.49
N VAL A 335 5.47 23.64 -13.47
CA VAL A 335 5.88 22.24 -13.66
C VAL A 335 7.26 22.03 -13.03
N ALA A 336 7.34 21.16 -12.03
CA ALA A 336 8.56 20.91 -11.26
C ALA A 336 9.28 19.63 -11.74
N ALA A 337 10.06 19.75 -12.82
CA ALA A 337 10.78 18.61 -13.41
C ALA A 337 12.23 18.44 -12.91
N ALA A 338 12.87 19.51 -12.43
CA ALA A 338 14.32 19.54 -12.19
C ALA A 338 14.81 18.46 -11.20
N GLY A 339 14.07 18.23 -10.12
CA GLY A 339 14.41 17.22 -9.11
C GLY A 339 14.27 15.78 -9.60
N LEU A 340 13.62 15.54 -10.74
CA LEU A 340 13.40 14.21 -11.30
C LEU A 340 14.47 13.81 -12.32
N ALA A 341 15.26 14.75 -12.83
CA ALA A 341 16.30 14.47 -13.82
C ALA A 341 17.23 13.30 -13.46
N PRO A 342 17.65 13.10 -12.18
CA PRO A 342 18.49 11.97 -11.82
C PRO A 342 17.86 10.59 -12.03
N LEU A 343 16.53 10.48 -12.09
CA LEU A 343 15.80 9.23 -12.31
C LEU A 343 15.99 8.67 -13.72
N TYR A 344 16.29 9.53 -14.68
CA TYR A 344 16.22 9.19 -16.10
C TYR A 344 17.56 9.34 -16.81
N GLU A 345 17.72 8.60 -17.90
CA GLU A 345 18.76 8.77 -18.90
C GLU A 345 18.10 8.68 -20.27
N ASN A 346 18.29 9.71 -21.11
CA ASN A 346 17.68 9.78 -22.45
C ASN A 346 16.15 9.54 -22.45
N ASN A 347 15.42 10.15 -21.50
CA ASN A 347 13.98 9.96 -21.34
C ASN A 347 13.56 8.50 -21.06
N VAL A 348 14.42 7.72 -20.40
CA VAL A 348 14.12 6.35 -19.95
C VAL A 348 14.47 6.22 -18.48
N LEU A 349 13.60 5.60 -17.67
CA LEU A 349 13.88 5.26 -16.28
C LEU A 349 15.11 4.35 -16.17
N LYS A 350 16.08 4.76 -15.34
CA LYS A 350 17.32 3.99 -15.17
C LYS A 350 17.04 2.64 -14.53
N GLU A 351 17.66 1.59 -15.08
CA GLU A 351 17.49 0.20 -14.65
C GLU A 351 17.79 0.01 -13.15
N ASN A 352 18.80 0.71 -12.63
CA ASN A 352 19.18 0.62 -11.21
C ASN A 352 18.25 1.39 -10.25
N LEU A 353 17.24 2.12 -10.75
CA LEU A 353 16.29 2.91 -9.96
C LEU A 353 14.86 2.38 -10.05
N THR A 354 14.67 1.23 -10.71
CA THR A 354 13.37 0.59 -10.90
C THR A 354 13.40 -0.88 -10.48
N SER A 355 12.24 -1.43 -10.18
CA SER A 355 12.06 -2.86 -9.94
C SER A 355 11.60 -3.60 -11.20
N ASP A 356 10.76 -2.98 -12.02
CA ASP A 356 10.06 -3.61 -13.14
C ASP A 356 10.05 -2.74 -14.42
N GLY A 357 10.80 -1.63 -14.40
CA GLY A 357 10.81 -0.61 -15.44
C GLY A 357 9.58 0.31 -15.47
N ASP A 358 8.66 0.15 -14.53
CA ASP A 358 7.48 1.01 -14.35
C ASP A 358 7.51 1.73 -12.99
N HIS A 359 7.73 0.98 -11.90
CA HIS A 359 7.80 1.47 -10.53
C HIS A 359 9.23 1.78 -10.10
N LEU A 360 9.37 2.78 -9.22
CA LEU A 360 10.64 3.08 -8.59
C LEU A 360 10.98 2.04 -7.52
N ASN A 361 12.24 1.62 -7.47
CA ASN A 361 12.76 0.86 -6.34
C ASN A 361 13.08 1.80 -5.15
N ALA A 362 13.63 1.25 -4.07
CA ALA A 362 13.94 2.03 -2.87
C ALA A 362 14.88 3.23 -3.11
N GLU A 363 15.87 3.11 -4.01
CA GLU A 363 16.78 4.22 -4.35
C GLU A 363 16.10 5.26 -5.24
N GLY A 364 15.29 4.82 -6.21
CA GLY A 364 14.47 5.72 -7.03
C GLY A 364 13.49 6.53 -6.17
N LEU A 365 12.82 5.89 -5.22
CA LEU A 365 11.90 6.55 -4.29
C LEU A 365 12.60 7.59 -3.41
N LYS A 366 13.87 7.39 -3.01
CA LYS A 366 14.64 8.40 -2.27
C LYS A 366 14.85 9.67 -3.10
N ILE A 367 15.21 9.53 -4.38
CA ILE A 367 15.39 10.67 -5.29
C ILE A 367 14.06 11.39 -5.48
N TYR A 368 12.98 10.66 -5.79
CA TYR A 368 11.67 11.25 -5.99
C TYR A 368 11.17 11.97 -4.73
N ARG A 369 11.31 11.33 -3.55
CA ARG A 369 10.97 11.92 -2.26
C ARG A 369 11.71 13.23 -2.04
N GLN A 370 13.00 13.30 -2.34
CA GLN A 370 13.80 14.51 -2.18
C GLN A 370 13.31 15.66 -3.07
N ALA A 371 12.94 15.35 -4.32
CA ALA A 371 12.36 16.33 -5.23
C ALA A 371 11.04 16.92 -4.68
N LEU A 372 10.17 16.07 -4.15
CA LEU A 372 8.90 16.52 -3.54
C LEU A 372 9.11 17.33 -2.26
N LEU A 373 10.05 16.94 -1.41
CA LEU A 373 10.37 17.69 -0.19
C LEU A 373 10.86 19.12 -0.49
N GLN A 374 11.65 19.30 -1.55
CA GLN A 374 12.06 20.62 -2.01
C GLN A 374 10.87 21.49 -2.41
N ILE A 375 9.90 20.94 -3.14
CA ILE A 375 8.66 21.64 -3.52
C ILE A 375 7.84 22.02 -2.27
N LEU A 376 7.77 21.09 -1.31
CA LEU A 376 7.06 21.29 -0.05
C LEU A 376 7.78 22.22 0.94
N GLY A 377 9.05 22.57 0.69
CA GLY A 377 9.88 23.39 1.58
C GLY A 377 10.27 22.66 2.86
N LYS A 378 10.60 21.37 2.78
CA LYS A 378 10.87 20.47 3.91
C LYS A 378 12.22 19.78 3.83
#